data_AF-A0A2S9FK12-F1
#
_entry.id   AF-A0A2S9FK12-F1
#
_cell.length_a   1.000
_cell.length_b   1.000
_cell.length_c   1.000
_cell.angle_alpha   90.00
_cell.angle_beta   90.00
_cell.angle_gamma   90.00
#
_symmetry.space_group_name_H-M   'P 1'
#
loop_
_entity.id
_entity.type
_entity.pdbx_description
1 polymer ?
#
loop_
_entity_poly.entity_id
_entity_poly.type
_entity_poly.pdbx_seq_one_letter_code
_entity_poly.pdbx_strand_id
1 'polypeptide(L)'
;PILFSPGVLASMWGAQVRSLAVELGISLDEVRERHEKWVTPEPIDCTMMRVEPGHVAAVRFGVDGLSGGRTVITMEHVNRLTDAAAPDWAYPPDGHPGVHRVIVDGSPGIEINAHVGTSGIDHNQGGVIATAARAVNVIEAVCLAPTGILAARDLRGSDHVKGVMW
;
A
#
# COMPACT_ATOMS: atom_id res chain seq x y z
N PRO A 1 -2.35 -4.98 18.98
CA PRO A 1 -1.08 -4.95 18.21
C PRO A 1 -0.44 -3.56 18.29
N ILE A 2 0.89 -3.48 18.40
CA ILE A 2 1.65 -2.21 18.45
C ILE A 2 1.38 -1.37 17.18
N LEU A 3 1.12 -2.02 16.05
CA LEU A 3 0.78 -1.36 14.78
C LEU A 3 -0.35 -0.32 14.90
N PHE A 4 -1.31 -0.53 15.81
CA PHE A 4 -2.48 0.36 15.98
C PHE A 4 -2.36 1.27 17.21
N SER A 5 -1.18 1.35 17.82
CA SER A 5 -0.90 2.36 18.83
C SER A 5 -0.82 3.75 18.18
N PRO A 6 -1.27 4.81 18.87
CA PRO A 6 -1.25 6.16 18.32
C PRO A 6 0.11 6.58 17.76
N GLY A 7 0.13 7.10 16.54
CA GLY A 7 1.29 7.59 15.82
C GLY A 7 2.07 6.53 15.04
N VAL A 8 1.84 5.23 15.28
CA VAL A 8 2.62 4.17 14.64
C VAL A 8 2.32 4.10 13.14
N LEU A 9 1.04 4.14 12.74
CA LEU A 9 0.67 4.14 11.32
C LEU A 9 1.19 5.42 10.63
N ALA A 10 1.01 6.59 11.25
CA ALA A 10 1.50 7.85 10.71
C ALA A 10 3.02 7.89 10.56
N SER A 11 3.77 7.21 11.45
CA SER A 11 5.24 7.12 11.34
C SER A 11 5.71 6.22 10.20
N MET A 12 4.97 5.15 9.90
CA MET A 12 5.33 4.18 8.85
C MET A 12 4.89 4.65 7.45
N TRP A 13 3.71 5.27 7.36
CA TRP A 13 3.03 5.58 6.09
C TRP A 13 2.79 7.09 5.84
N GLY A 14 2.95 7.94 6.85
CA GLY A 14 2.70 9.38 6.69
C GLY A 14 3.74 10.09 5.83
N ALA A 15 4.96 9.56 5.74
CA ALA A 15 6.00 10.12 4.87
C ALA A 15 5.64 10.01 3.38
N GLN A 16 5.01 8.90 2.98
CA GLN A 16 4.61 8.64 1.60
C GLN A 16 3.45 9.56 1.19
N VAL A 17 2.45 9.74 2.07
CA VAL A 17 1.36 10.71 1.85
C VAL A 17 1.91 12.13 1.67
N ARG A 18 2.86 12.55 2.52
CA ARG A 18 3.52 13.85 2.41
C ARG A 18 4.35 13.98 1.13
N SER A 19 5.10 12.94 0.75
CA SER A 19 5.92 12.96 -0.47
C SER A 19 5.04 13.11 -1.71
N LEU A 20 3.94 12.36 -1.79
CA LEU A 20 3.01 12.45 -2.91
C LEU A 20 2.34 13.82 -2.97
N ALA A 21 1.95 14.40 -1.83
CA ALA A 21 1.38 15.74 -1.79
C ALA A 21 2.34 16.80 -2.33
N VAL A 22 3.63 16.72 -1.95
CA VAL A 22 4.68 17.61 -2.48
C VAL A 22 4.81 17.46 -3.99
N GLU A 23 4.80 16.24 -4.51
CA GLU A 23 4.92 15.96 -5.95
C GLU A 23 3.69 16.46 -6.75
N LEU A 24 2.51 16.41 -6.14
CA LEU A 24 1.28 16.92 -6.73
C LEU A 24 1.08 18.43 -6.52
N GLY A 25 1.98 19.11 -5.80
CA GLY A 25 1.85 20.54 -5.46
C GLY A 25 0.69 20.85 -4.49
N ILE A 26 0.31 19.87 -3.64
CA ILE A 26 -0.79 19.98 -2.68
C ILE A 26 -0.22 20.32 -1.30
N SER A 27 -0.69 21.41 -0.70
CA SER A 27 -0.44 21.72 0.71
C SER A 27 -1.39 20.94 1.61
N LEU A 28 -0.83 20.14 2.53
CA LEU A 28 -1.60 19.42 3.55
C LEU A 28 -1.60 20.20 4.87
N ASP A 29 -2.77 20.29 5.49
CA ASP A 29 -2.95 20.85 6.83
C ASP A 29 -2.65 19.79 7.91
N GLU A 30 -3.02 18.54 7.62
CA GLU A 30 -2.95 17.42 8.57
C GLU A 30 -2.63 16.12 7.84
N VAL A 31 -1.93 15.22 8.54
CA VAL A 31 -1.82 13.82 8.17
C VAL A 31 -2.37 12.97 9.31
N ARG A 32 -3.46 12.26 9.05
CA ARG A 32 -4.23 11.54 10.07
C ARG A 32 -4.18 10.05 9.82
N GLU A 33 -3.93 9.28 10.88
CA GLU A 33 -4.03 7.83 10.84
C GLU A 33 -5.44 7.34 11.21
N ARG A 34 -5.86 6.22 10.61
CA ARG A 34 -7.12 5.54 10.91
C ARG A 34 -6.95 4.04 10.84
N HIS A 35 -7.74 3.33 11.65
CA HIS A 35 -7.85 1.88 11.53
C HIS A 35 -9.24 1.40 11.97
N GLU A 36 -9.64 0.27 11.42
CA GLU A 36 -10.87 -0.44 11.68
C GLU A 36 -10.56 -1.93 11.72
N LYS A 37 -11.26 -2.65 12.60
CA LYS A 37 -11.09 -4.09 12.78
C LYS A 37 -12.41 -4.77 12.49
N TRP A 38 -12.32 -5.93 11.88
CA TRP A 38 -13.45 -6.84 11.72
C TRP A 38 -13.14 -8.13 12.46
N VAL A 39 -14.11 -8.62 13.22
CA VAL A 39 -14.00 -9.85 14.01
C VAL A 39 -14.81 -10.96 13.36
N THR A 40 -14.27 -12.17 13.36
CA THR A 40 -14.94 -13.31 12.72
C THR A 40 -16.14 -13.79 13.54
N PRO A 41 -17.30 -14.10 12.93
CA PRO A 41 -18.42 -14.73 13.62
C PRO A 41 -18.27 -16.25 13.75
N GLU A 42 -17.38 -16.84 12.95
CA GLU A 42 -17.14 -18.29 12.86
C GLU A 42 -15.65 -18.59 13.05
N PRO A 43 -15.29 -19.80 13.50
CA PRO A 43 -13.89 -20.15 13.64
C PRO A 43 -13.18 -20.26 12.29
N ILE A 44 -11.94 -19.77 12.21
CA ILE A 44 -11.10 -19.85 11.00
C ILE A 44 -9.84 -20.65 11.34
N ASP A 45 -9.59 -21.74 10.60
CA ASP A 45 -8.34 -22.49 10.68
C ASP A 45 -7.30 -21.89 9.74
N CYS A 46 -6.28 -21.24 10.30
CA CYS A 46 -5.11 -20.77 9.57
C CYS A 46 -3.94 -21.75 9.79
N THR A 47 -2.96 -21.74 8.89
CA THR A 47 -1.74 -22.58 9.01
C THR A 47 -1.05 -22.47 10.37
N MET A 48 -1.01 -21.26 10.96
CA MET A 48 -0.29 -20.99 12.20
C MET A 48 -1.15 -21.15 13.45
N MET A 49 -2.46 -20.97 13.35
CA MET A 49 -3.39 -20.98 14.50
C MET A 49 -4.84 -21.04 14.05
N ARG A 50 -5.71 -21.47 14.97
CA ARG A 50 -7.16 -21.27 14.86
C ARG A 50 -7.55 -19.92 15.45
N VAL A 51 -8.40 -19.18 14.73
CA VAL A 51 -8.98 -17.90 15.16
C VAL A 51 -10.43 -18.14 15.55
N GLU A 52 -10.75 -17.99 16.83
CA GLU A 52 -12.10 -18.21 17.36
C GLU A 52 -13.04 -17.02 17.09
N PRO A 53 -14.36 -17.23 17.07
CA PRO A 53 -15.35 -16.16 16.98
C PRO A 53 -15.07 -15.00 17.95
N GLY A 54 -15.31 -13.77 17.49
CA GLY A 54 -15.04 -12.55 18.25
C GLY A 54 -13.58 -12.06 18.20
N HIS A 55 -12.67 -12.80 17.57
CA HIS A 55 -11.30 -12.36 17.33
C HIS A 55 -11.13 -11.70 15.96
N VAL A 56 -10.13 -10.82 15.86
CA VAL A 56 -9.84 -10.05 14.65
C VAL A 56 -9.38 -10.98 13.52
N ALA A 57 -10.07 -10.93 12.39
CA ALA A 57 -9.74 -11.70 11.18
C ALA A 57 -9.56 -10.82 9.93
N ALA A 58 -9.89 -9.53 10.01
CA ALA A 58 -9.50 -8.55 9.02
C ALA A 58 -9.27 -7.17 9.65
N VAL A 59 -8.40 -6.40 9.02
CA VAL A 59 -8.08 -5.02 9.42
C VAL A 59 -8.04 -4.11 8.20
N ARG A 60 -8.63 -2.94 8.32
CA ARG A 60 -8.53 -1.84 7.36
C ARG A 60 -7.84 -0.69 8.05
N PHE A 61 -6.73 -0.22 7.52
CA PHE A 61 -5.99 0.89 8.12
C PHE A 61 -5.38 1.76 7.05
N GLY A 62 -5.11 3.01 7.38
CA GLY A 62 -4.56 3.94 6.42
C GLY A 62 -4.12 5.25 7.04
N VAL A 63 -3.50 6.05 6.18
CA VAL A 63 -3.08 7.41 6.49
C VAL A 63 -3.68 8.34 5.44
N ASP A 64 -4.40 9.35 5.92
CA ASP A 64 -5.09 10.35 5.12
C ASP A 64 -4.31 11.67 5.17
N GLY A 65 -4.12 12.30 4.01
CA GLY A 65 -3.66 13.68 3.89
C GLY A 65 -4.85 14.61 3.72
N LEU A 66 -4.98 15.60 4.59
CA LEU A 66 -6.10 16.55 4.58
C LEU A 66 -5.64 17.94 4.10
N SER A 67 -6.49 18.61 3.33
CA SER A 67 -6.31 19.99 2.88
C SER A 67 -7.67 20.70 2.85
N GLY A 68 -7.75 21.86 3.49
CA GLY A 68 -9.00 22.61 3.69
C GLY A 68 -10.06 21.79 4.42
N GLY A 69 -9.66 20.96 5.40
CA GLY A 69 -10.56 20.07 6.15
C GLY A 69 -11.13 18.88 5.38
N ARG A 70 -10.65 18.62 4.15
CA ARG A 70 -11.07 17.47 3.32
C ARG A 70 -9.91 16.50 3.12
N THR A 71 -10.18 15.20 3.15
CA THR A 71 -9.20 14.19 2.72
C THR A 71 -8.97 14.31 1.22
N VAL A 72 -7.72 14.56 0.82
CA VAL A 72 -7.33 14.72 -0.60
C VAL A 72 -6.42 13.60 -1.08
N ILE A 73 -5.71 12.94 -0.15
CA ILE A 73 -4.86 11.78 -0.45
C ILE A 73 -5.16 10.71 0.60
N THR A 74 -5.28 9.47 0.18
CA THR A 74 -5.43 8.31 1.07
C THR A 74 -4.47 7.23 0.65
N MET A 75 -3.72 6.71 1.60
CA MET A 75 -2.99 5.46 1.44
C MET A 75 -3.51 4.47 2.47
N GLU A 76 -4.12 3.38 2.01
CA GLU A 76 -4.75 2.40 2.89
C GLU A 76 -4.41 0.96 2.51
N HIS A 77 -4.60 0.07 3.47
CA HIS A 77 -4.45 -1.36 3.35
C HIS A 77 -5.69 -2.04 3.90
N VAL A 78 -6.13 -3.08 3.19
CA VAL A 78 -7.16 -4.00 3.65
C VAL A 78 -6.57 -5.39 3.69
N ASN A 79 -6.34 -5.91 4.89
CA ASN A 79 -5.73 -7.23 5.11
C ASN A 79 -6.77 -8.16 5.71
N ARG A 80 -6.87 -9.37 5.16
CA ARG A 80 -7.85 -10.39 5.54
C ARG A 80 -7.16 -11.74 5.74
N LEU A 81 -7.72 -12.57 6.62
CA LEU A 81 -7.33 -13.97 6.71
C LEU A 81 -8.01 -14.85 5.65
N THR A 82 -9.21 -14.47 5.22
CA THR A 82 -10.03 -15.22 4.25
C THR A 82 -10.83 -14.27 3.35
N ASP A 83 -11.29 -14.77 2.21
CA ASP A 83 -12.14 -14.00 1.27
C ASP A 83 -13.55 -13.71 1.82
N ALA A 84 -13.95 -14.35 2.92
CA ALA A 84 -15.21 -14.09 3.59
C ALA A 84 -15.10 -12.97 4.65
N ALA A 85 -13.88 -12.59 5.05
CA ALA A 85 -13.68 -11.64 6.13
C ALA A 85 -13.92 -10.20 5.66
N ALA A 86 -14.74 -9.45 6.39
CA ALA A 86 -15.11 -8.07 6.05
C ALA A 86 -15.62 -7.91 4.59
N PRO A 87 -16.78 -8.50 4.27
CA PRO A 87 -17.32 -8.51 2.91
C PRO A 87 -17.68 -7.12 2.38
N ASP A 88 -18.00 -6.17 3.26
CA ASP A 88 -18.40 -4.81 2.89
C ASP A 88 -17.21 -3.87 2.60
N TRP A 89 -15.98 -4.33 2.82
CA TRP A 89 -14.77 -3.57 2.47
C TRP A 89 -14.33 -3.85 1.04
N ALA A 90 -13.54 -2.96 0.44
CA ALA A 90 -13.08 -3.10 -0.94
C ALA A 90 -12.35 -4.44 -1.19
N TYR A 91 -12.64 -5.06 -2.34
CA TYR A 91 -11.97 -6.25 -2.84
C TYR A 91 -11.15 -5.95 -4.10
N PRO A 92 -10.10 -6.74 -4.36
CA PRO A 92 -9.46 -6.76 -5.66
C PRO A 92 -10.50 -7.00 -6.78
N PRO A 93 -10.33 -6.38 -7.96
CA PRO A 93 -11.22 -6.64 -9.08
C PRO A 93 -10.97 -8.03 -9.67
N ASP A 94 -11.89 -8.49 -10.51
CA ASP A 94 -11.75 -9.68 -11.36
C ASP A 94 -11.44 -10.99 -10.63
N GLY A 95 -11.80 -11.08 -9.34
CA GLY A 95 -11.61 -12.29 -8.53
C GLY A 95 -10.15 -12.55 -8.14
N HIS A 96 -9.26 -11.56 -8.25
CA HIS A 96 -7.88 -11.70 -7.81
C HIS A 96 -7.79 -11.75 -6.27
N PRO A 97 -6.81 -12.49 -5.70
CA PRO A 97 -6.64 -12.57 -4.24
C PRO A 97 -5.97 -11.32 -3.63
N GLY A 98 -5.38 -10.45 -4.46
CA GLY A 98 -4.75 -9.21 -4.00
C GLY A 98 -4.56 -8.20 -5.14
N VAL A 99 -4.47 -6.92 -4.78
CA VAL A 99 -4.21 -5.82 -5.71
C VAL A 99 -3.49 -4.67 -5.02
N HIS A 100 -2.60 -4.00 -5.75
CA HIS A 100 -2.17 -2.65 -5.44
C HIS A 100 -2.94 -1.71 -6.37
N ARG A 101 -3.89 -0.94 -5.81
CA ARG A 101 -4.78 -0.08 -6.59
C ARG A 101 -4.41 1.38 -6.39
N VAL A 102 -4.41 2.14 -7.47
CA VAL A 102 -4.35 3.61 -7.46
C VAL A 102 -5.62 4.13 -8.12
N ILE A 103 -6.35 4.98 -7.41
CA ILE A 103 -7.53 5.68 -7.92
C ILE A 103 -7.24 7.18 -7.84
N VAL A 104 -7.39 7.88 -8.96
CA VAL A 104 -7.38 9.34 -9.03
C VAL A 104 -8.77 9.77 -9.47
N ASP A 105 -9.52 10.36 -8.54
CA ASP A 105 -10.80 10.99 -8.86
C ASP A 105 -10.57 12.34 -9.55
N GLY A 106 -11.32 12.61 -10.62
CA GLY A 106 -11.10 13.79 -11.45
C GLY A 106 -11.67 13.68 -12.86
N SER A 107 -11.19 14.55 -13.74
CA SER A 107 -11.55 14.56 -15.16
C SER A 107 -10.29 14.67 -16.02
N PRO A 108 -9.81 13.57 -16.64
CA PRO A 108 -10.36 12.23 -16.55
C PRO A 108 -10.10 11.58 -15.18
N GLY A 109 -11.00 10.72 -14.73
CA GLY A 109 -10.74 9.80 -13.63
C GLY A 109 -9.82 8.67 -14.09
N ILE A 110 -8.91 8.23 -13.23
CA ILE A 110 -7.93 7.18 -13.53
C ILE A 110 -8.00 6.09 -12.47
N GLU A 111 -8.08 4.84 -12.90
CA GLU A 111 -7.90 3.67 -12.03
C GLU A 111 -6.82 2.76 -12.61
N ILE A 112 -5.86 2.37 -11.76
CA ILE A 112 -4.79 1.43 -12.08
C ILE A 112 -4.83 0.31 -11.06
N ASN A 113 -4.97 -0.93 -11.56
CA ASN A 113 -4.90 -2.14 -10.75
C ASN A 113 -3.63 -2.91 -11.10
N ALA A 114 -2.72 -3.04 -10.13
CA ALA A 114 -1.50 -3.82 -10.28
C ALA A 114 -1.60 -5.14 -9.48
N HIS A 115 -1.55 -6.25 -10.21
CA HIS A 115 -1.57 -7.59 -9.66
C HIS A 115 -0.17 -8.20 -9.72
N VAL A 116 0.31 -8.70 -8.58
CA VAL A 116 1.60 -9.38 -8.42
C VAL A 116 1.35 -10.84 -8.06
N GLY A 117 2.24 -11.73 -8.49
CA GLY A 117 2.02 -13.18 -8.39
C GLY A 117 1.17 -13.73 -9.54
N THR A 118 1.33 -13.20 -10.76
CA THR A 118 0.78 -13.88 -11.94
C THR A 118 1.65 -15.09 -12.28
N SER A 119 1.17 -15.99 -13.15
CA SER A 119 1.92 -17.16 -13.64
C SER A 119 2.21 -18.24 -12.57
N GLY A 120 1.27 -18.45 -11.64
CA GLY A 120 1.32 -19.54 -10.66
C GLY A 120 2.12 -19.24 -9.38
N ILE A 121 2.53 -17.99 -9.16
CA ILE A 121 3.14 -17.53 -7.91
C ILE A 121 2.04 -16.98 -7.01
N ASP A 122 2.04 -17.29 -5.72
CA ASP A 122 1.09 -16.67 -4.79
C ASP A 122 1.23 -15.14 -4.75
N HIS A 123 0.14 -14.40 -4.59
CA HIS A 123 0.19 -12.93 -4.62
C HIS A 123 1.02 -12.33 -3.47
N ASN A 124 1.04 -12.95 -2.28
CA ASN A 124 1.87 -12.49 -1.18
C ASN A 124 3.34 -12.76 -1.48
N GLN A 125 3.66 -13.94 -2.01
CA GLN A 125 5.01 -14.24 -2.49
C GLN A 125 5.45 -13.24 -3.57
N GLY A 126 4.59 -12.96 -4.55
CA GLY A 126 4.80 -11.97 -5.60
C GLY A 126 5.07 -10.57 -5.03
N GLY A 127 4.31 -10.14 -4.02
CA GLY A 127 4.51 -8.87 -3.34
C GLY A 127 5.85 -8.78 -2.59
N VAL A 128 6.24 -9.86 -1.89
CA VAL A 128 7.55 -9.95 -1.21
C VAL A 128 8.69 -9.89 -2.22
N ILE A 129 8.59 -10.65 -3.31
CA ILE A 129 9.57 -10.64 -4.40
C ILE A 129 9.65 -9.25 -5.02
N ALA A 130 8.52 -8.61 -5.33
CA ALA A 130 8.50 -7.26 -5.91
C ALA A 130 9.15 -6.22 -5.00
N THR A 131 8.95 -6.33 -3.69
CA THR A 131 9.59 -5.45 -2.69
C THR A 131 11.12 -5.64 -2.71
N ALA A 132 11.61 -6.87 -2.69
CA ALA A 132 13.03 -7.17 -2.76
C ALA A 132 13.65 -6.76 -4.12
N ALA A 133 12.96 -7.06 -5.22
CA ALA A 133 13.38 -6.73 -6.58
C ALA A 133 13.56 -5.22 -6.76
N ARG A 134 12.68 -4.39 -6.19
CA ARG A 134 12.84 -2.93 -6.23
C ARG A 134 14.17 -2.49 -5.61
N ALA A 135 14.55 -3.06 -4.47
CA ALA A 135 15.80 -2.71 -3.80
C ALA A 135 17.04 -3.18 -4.60
N VAL A 136 16.99 -4.37 -5.19
CA VAL A 136 18.09 -4.90 -6.01
C VAL A 136 18.23 -4.11 -7.32
N ASN A 137 17.12 -3.84 -8.00
CA ASN A 137 17.13 -3.19 -9.31
C ASN A 137 17.58 -1.73 -9.27
N VAL A 138 17.56 -1.08 -8.10
CA VAL A 138 18.00 0.32 -7.95
C VAL A 138 19.47 0.46 -7.55
N ILE A 139 20.20 -0.63 -7.30
CA ILE A 139 21.60 -0.58 -6.82
C ILE A 139 22.50 0.22 -7.78
N GLU A 140 22.44 -0.04 -9.09
CA GLU A 140 23.26 0.70 -10.09
C GLU A 140 22.95 2.20 -10.06
N ALA A 141 21.66 2.57 -10.03
CA ALA A 141 21.23 3.97 -9.98
C ALA A 141 21.69 4.67 -8.70
N VAL A 142 21.63 3.99 -7.54
CA VAL A 142 22.12 4.52 -6.26
C VAL A 142 23.64 4.73 -6.30
N CYS A 143 24.40 3.77 -6.85
CA CYS A 143 25.86 3.89 -6.95
C CYS A 143 26.31 5.06 -7.84
N LEU A 144 25.50 5.45 -8.82
CA LEU A 144 25.78 6.56 -9.74
C LEU A 144 25.23 7.91 -9.26
N ALA A 145 24.42 7.92 -8.19
CA ALA A 145 23.74 9.12 -7.73
C ALA A 145 24.68 10.07 -6.95
N PRO A 146 24.35 11.37 -6.87
CA PRO A 146 25.10 12.32 -6.04
C PRO A 146 25.12 11.90 -4.56
N THR A 147 26.16 12.31 -3.84
CA THR A 147 26.26 12.07 -2.40
C THR A 147 25.14 12.76 -1.63
N GLY A 148 24.43 12.04 -0.76
CA GLY A 148 23.39 12.60 0.10
C GLY A 148 22.29 11.58 0.42
N ILE A 149 21.27 12.02 1.16
CA ILE A 149 20.03 11.27 1.32
C ILE A 149 19.10 11.65 0.17
N LEU A 150 18.76 10.66 -0.65
CA LEU A 150 17.91 10.83 -1.82
C LEU A 150 16.56 10.14 -1.60
N ALA A 151 15.49 10.77 -2.06
CA ALA A 151 14.19 10.13 -2.16
C ALA A 151 14.16 9.18 -3.37
N ALA A 152 13.24 8.21 -3.35
CA ALA A 152 13.10 7.26 -4.46
C ALA A 152 12.85 7.94 -5.82
N ARG A 153 12.20 9.10 -5.84
CA ARG A 153 11.95 9.89 -7.06
C ARG A 153 13.22 10.54 -7.65
N ASP A 154 14.24 10.74 -6.81
CA ASP A 154 15.49 11.38 -7.22
C ASP A 154 16.38 10.37 -7.98
N LEU A 155 16.00 9.09 -7.95
CA LEU A 155 16.58 7.99 -8.71
C LEU A 155 15.59 7.67 -9.84
N ARG A 156 15.99 7.74 -11.12
CA ARG A 156 14.99 7.57 -12.17
C ARG A 156 14.55 6.11 -12.23
N GLY A 157 13.23 5.90 -12.22
CA GLY A 157 12.63 4.57 -12.32
C GLY A 157 12.91 3.84 -13.64
N SER A 158 13.54 4.48 -14.63
CA SER A 158 13.96 3.88 -15.89
C SER A 158 15.47 3.73 -16.04
N ASP A 159 16.29 4.20 -15.08
CA ASP A 159 17.76 4.13 -15.21
C ASP A 159 18.28 2.68 -15.23
N HIS A 160 17.50 1.73 -14.70
CA HIS A 160 17.79 0.29 -14.79
C HIS A 160 17.28 -0.37 -16.09
N VAL A 161 16.51 0.34 -16.93
CA VAL A 161 16.00 -0.17 -18.20
C VAL A 161 16.90 0.36 -19.33
N LYS A 162 17.96 -0.38 -19.64
CA LYS A 162 18.82 -0.07 -20.80
C LYS A 162 18.04 -0.37 -22.10
N GLY A 163 17.73 0.66 -22.88
CA GLY A 163 17.34 0.50 -24.30
C GLY A 163 15.87 0.70 -24.68
N VAL A 164 15.02 1.30 -23.84
CA VAL A 164 13.71 1.81 -24.32
C VAL A 164 13.83 3.30 -24.62
N MET A 165 13.91 3.60 -25.91
CA MET A 165 13.59 4.92 -26.45
C MET A 165 12.14 5.25 -26.08
N TRP A 166 11.93 6.45 -25.56
CA TRP A 166 10.74 7.23 -25.87
C TRP A 166 11.14 8.26 -26.91
#